data_AF-A0A661U1C7-F1
#
_entry.id   AF-A0A661U1C7-F1
#
_cell.length_a   1.000
_cell.length_b   1.000
_cell.length_c   1.000
_cell.angle_alpha   90.00
_cell.angle_beta   90.00
_cell.angle_gamma   90.00
#
_symmetry.space_group_name_H-M   'P 1'
#
loop_
_entity.id
_entity.type
_entity.pdbx_description
1 polymer ?
#
loop_
_entity_poly.entity_id
_entity_poly.type
_entity_poly.pdbx_seq_one_letter_code
_entity_poly.pdbx_strand_id
1 'polypeptide(L)'
;KAPGPTANIVQVLKDTNTDVVVNYLPVGSEEATKWYVEQVLDAGCAFVNCIPVFIAREKYWQGRFEERGLPVIGDDIKSQVGATIVHRVLATLFNDRGVKINRTFQLNVGGNTDFLNMLERERLESKRISKTSAVTSILPYKIDEDDIHIGPSDYVAWLKDRKWAYIRLEGQTFGDVPLNVELKLEVWDSPNSAGVVIDCVRCAKLAKDKGLKGAMIAPSSYFMKSPPKQIIDSIARQEVENYIKKYGHKDEKKAEEKKEG
;
A
#
# COMPACT_ATOMS: atom_id res chain seq x y z
N LYS A 1 -13.37 26.83 5.46
CA LYS A 1 -14.43 25.95 4.91
C LYS A 1 -14.76 26.44 3.50
N ALA A 2 -14.92 25.53 2.53
CA ALA A 2 -15.36 25.92 1.19
C ALA A 2 -16.80 26.50 1.25
N PRO A 3 -17.13 27.50 0.42
CA PRO A 3 -18.48 28.04 0.36
C PRO A 3 -19.45 27.04 -0.29
N GLY A 4 -20.64 26.85 0.32
CA GLY A 4 -21.71 26.00 -0.19
C GLY A 4 -22.11 24.85 0.75
N PRO A 5 -23.27 24.20 0.53
CA PRO A 5 -23.68 23.01 1.26
C PRO A 5 -22.77 21.82 0.89
N THR A 6 -22.57 20.89 1.82
CA THR A 6 -21.88 19.62 1.54
C THR A 6 -22.61 18.90 0.41
N ALA A 7 -21.88 18.50 -0.63
CA ALA A 7 -22.45 17.74 -1.73
C ALA A 7 -23.04 16.40 -1.23
N ASN A 8 -24.16 15.97 -1.81
CA ASN A 8 -24.73 14.66 -1.54
C ASN A 8 -23.91 13.59 -2.28
N ILE A 9 -22.88 13.07 -1.61
CA ILE A 9 -21.94 12.11 -2.19
C ILE A 9 -22.64 10.83 -2.62
N VAL A 10 -23.60 10.34 -1.84
CA VAL A 10 -24.37 9.13 -2.18
C VAL A 10 -25.10 9.30 -3.50
N GLN A 11 -25.77 10.45 -3.70
CA GLN A 11 -26.48 10.73 -4.95
C GLN A 11 -25.50 10.82 -6.13
N VAL A 12 -24.39 11.55 -5.97
CA VAL A 12 -23.37 11.68 -7.03
C VAL A 12 -22.84 10.32 -7.46
N LEU A 13 -22.50 9.44 -6.50
CA LEU A 13 -21.96 8.11 -6.80
C LEU A 13 -22.98 7.21 -7.53
N LYS A 14 -24.27 7.33 -7.18
CA LYS A 14 -25.37 6.61 -7.86
C LYS A 14 -25.59 7.14 -9.27
N ASP A 15 -25.64 8.46 -9.44
CA ASP A 15 -25.89 9.11 -10.74
C ASP A 15 -24.80 8.81 -11.76
N THR A 16 -23.55 8.67 -11.31
CA THR A 16 -22.42 8.32 -12.17
C THR A 16 -22.24 6.80 -12.35
N ASN A 17 -23.13 5.98 -11.79
CA ASN A 17 -23.02 4.51 -11.76
C ASN A 17 -21.63 4.04 -11.27
N THR A 18 -21.12 4.67 -10.20
CA THR A 18 -19.77 4.39 -9.72
C THR A 18 -19.65 2.97 -9.17
N ASP A 19 -18.65 2.24 -9.64
CA ASP A 19 -18.38 0.91 -9.12
C ASP A 19 -17.40 0.87 -7.96
N VAL A 20 -16.31 1.63 -8.09
CA VAL A 20 -15.17 1.61 -7.17
C VAL A 20 -14.80 3.05 -6.85
N VAL A 21 -14.68 3.36 -5.56
CA VAL A 21 -14.17 4.65 -5.07
C VAL A 21 -12.74 4.47 -4.57
N VAL A 22 -11.84 5.35 -5.03
CA VAL A 22 -10.42 5.36 -4.64
C VAL A 22 -10.16 6.54 -3.72
N ASN A 23 -9.62 6.27 -2.53
CA ASN A 23 -9.29 7.30 -1.55
C ASN A 23 -7.83 7.74 -1.66
N TYR A 24 -7.63 8.98 -2.10
CA TYR A 24 -6.35 9.69 -2.13
C TYR A 24 -6.37 10.99 -1.30
N LEU A 25 -7.17 11.03 -0.23
CA LEU A 25 -7.16 12.17 0.68
C LEU A 25 -5.75 12.40 1.27
N PRO A 26 -5.42 13.63 1.70
CA PRO A 26 -4.14 13.89 2.36
C PRO A 26 -3.94 13.00 3.59
N VAL A 27 -2.69 12.60 3.84
CA VAL A 27 -2.31 11.85 5.05
C VAL A 27 -2.80 12.59 6.30
N GLY A 28 -3.38 11.85 7.25
CA GLY A 28 -3.96 12.39 8.49
C GLY A 28 -5.45 12.76 8.39
N SER A 29 -6.09 12.57 7.22
CA SER A 29 -7.53 12.81 7.02
C SER A 29 -8.41 11.68 7.57
N GLU A 30 -8.27 11.33 8.85
CA GLU A 30 -8.96 10.16 9.45
C GLU A 30 -10.48 10.33 9.49
N GLU A 31 -10.98 11.41 10.10
CA GLU A 31 -12.42 11.68 10.19
C GLU A 31 -13.08 11.78 8.81
N ALA A 32 -12.42 12.49 7.88
CA ALA A 32 -12.90 12.62 6.51
C ALA A 32 -12.94 11.26 5.81
N THR A 33 -11.91 10.44 5.96
CA THR A 33 -11.88 9.08 5.37
C THR A 33 -13.03 8.23 5.89
N LYS A 34 -13.22 8.18 7.21
CA LYS A 34 -14.32 7.42 7.83
C LYS A 34 -15.70 7.94 7.36
N TRP A 35 -15.86 9.26 7.26
CA TRP A 35 -17.08 9.87 6.73
C TRP A 35 -17.34 9.47 5.27
N TYR A 36 -16.34 9.54 4.39
CA TYR A 36 -16.47 9.12 2.99
C TYR A 36 -16.76 7.61 2.86
N VAL A 37 -16.16 6.77 3.71
CA VAL A 37 -16.43 5.32 3.71
C VAL A 37 -17.91 5.05 4.00
N GLU A 38 -18.53 5.75 4.94
CA GLU A 38 -19.98 5.63 5.19
C GLU A 38 -20.81 5.97 3.94
N GLN A 39 -20.46 7.06 3.25
CA GLN A 39 -21.17 7.45 2.00
C GLN A 39 -20.99 6.41 0.89
N VAL A 40 -19.79 5.82 0.78
CA VAL A 40 -19.46 4.76 -0.19
C VAL A 40 -20.28 3.49 0.09
N LEU A 41 -20.43 3.12 1.37
CA LEU A 41 -21.25 1.99 1.80
C LEU A 41 -22.74 2.20 1.48
N ASP A 42 -23.25 3.43 1.63
CA ASP A 42 -24.63 3.80 1.28
C ASP A 42 -24.88 3.87 -0.23
N ALA A 43 -23.84 4.18 -1.00
CA ALA A 43 -23.89 4.18 -2.46
C ALA A 43 -23.79 2.78 -3.08
N GLY A 44 -23.32 1.78 -2.35
CA GLY A 44 -23.12 0.43 -2.89
C GLY A 44 -21.85 0.27 -3.72
N CYS A 45 -20.82 1.08 -3.45
CA CYS A 45 -19.56 1.03 -4.19
C CYS A 45 -18.49 0.22 -3.43
N ALA A 46 -17.61 -0.43 -4.19
CA ALA A 46 -16.38 -0.99 -3.63
C ALA A 46 -15.42 0.15 -3.24
N PHE A 47 -14.49 -0.13 -2.31
CA PHE A 47 -13.57 0.88 -1.81
C PHE A 47 -12.10 0.45 -1.92
N VAL A 48 -11.25 1.36 -2.39
CA VAL A 48 -9.79 1.20 -2.41
C VAL A 48 -9.17 2.32 -1.57
N ASN A 49 -8.53 1.95 -0.47
CA ASN A 49 -7.94 2.91 0.47
C ASN A 49 -6.42 3.05 0.24
N CYS A 50 -6.00 4.16 -0.39
CA CYS A 50 -4.59 4.37 -0.72
C CYS A 50 -3.78 5.08 0.38
N ILE A 51 -4.42 5.49 1.49
CA ILE A 51 -3.80 6.32 2.52
C ILE A 51 -3.62 5.53 3.83
N PRO A 52 -2.75 5.96 4.76
CA PRO A 52 -2.47 5.25 6.01
C PRO A 52 -3.51 5.53 7.11
N VAL A 53 -4.79 5.44 6.76
CA VAL A 53 -5.91 5.38 7.72
C VAL A 53 -6.42 3.95 7.73
N PHE A 54 -6.56 3.34 8.90
CA PHE A 54 -6.97 1.93 8.98
C PHE A 54 -8.46 1.78 8.69
N ILE A 55 -8.78 1.09 7.60
CA ILE A 55 -10.13 0.75 7.16
C ILE A 55 -10.16 -0.75 6.86
N ALA A 56 -9.48 -1.20 5.82
CA ALA A 56 -9.47 -2.62 5.47
C ALA A 56 -8.84 -3.47 6.58
N ARG A 57 -7.84 -2.95 7.30
CA ARG A 57 -7.17 -3.67 8.39
C ARG A 57 -8.00 -3.77 9.67
N GLU A 58 -8.94 -2.87 9.89
CA GLU A 58 -9.70 -2.79 11.14
C GLU A 58 -10.95 -3.67 11.10
N LYS A 59 -11.16 -4.51 12.11
CA LYS A 59 -12.29 -5.45 12.17
C LYS A 59 -13.66 -4.75 12.11
N TYR A 60 -13.77 -3.55 12.71
CA TYR A 60 -15.00 -2.77 12.68
C TYR A 60 -15.44 -2.48 11.24
N TRP A 61 -14.56 -1.89 10.44
CA TRP A 61 -14.83 -1.56 9.05
C TRP A 61 -15.00 -2.81 8.18
N GLN A 62 -14.20 -3.86 8.40
CA GLN A 62 -14.41 -5.15 7.73
C GLN A 62 -15.85 -5.64 7.90
N GLY A 63 -16.39 -5.61 9.12
CA GLY A 63 -17.76 -5.99 9.42
C GLY A 63 -18.79 -5.13 8.66
N ARG A 64 -18.60 -3.80 8.64
CA ARG A 64 -19.49 -2.89 7.89
C ARG A 64 -19.52 -3.18 6.38
N PHE A 65 -18.36 -3.48 5.78
CA PHE A 65 -18.27 -3.90 4.38
C PHE A 65 -18.95 -5.25 4.14
N GLU A 66 -18.81 -6.21 5.07
CA GLU A 66 -19.48 -7.51 5.00
C GLU A 66 -21.01 -7.40 5.11
N GLU A 67 -21.52 -6.58 6.02
CA GLU A 67 -22.96 -6.33 6.23
C GLU A 67 -23.61 -5.73 4.98
N ARG A 68 -22.90 -4.83 4.29
CA ARG A 68 -23.37 -4.21 3.04
C ARG A 68 -23.10 -5.06 1.80
N GLY A 69 -22.41 -6.19 1.93
CA GLY A 69 -22.06 -7.05 0.80
C GLY A 69 -21.07 -6.42 -0.16
N LEU A 70 -20.18 -5.54 0.33
CA LEU A 70 -19.25 -4.75 -0.48
C LEU A 70 -17.80 -5.14 -0.19
N PRO A 71 -16.90 -5.11 -1.20
CA PRO A 71 -15.49 -5.38 -1.00
C PRO A 71 -14.69 -4.13 -0.69
N VAL A 72 -13.61 -4.30 0.08
CA VAL A 72 -12.61 -3.27 0.36
C VAL A 72 -11.18 -3.78 0.14
N ILE A 73 -10.31 -2.93 -0.42
CA ILE A 73 -8.86 -3.16 -0.53
C ILE A 73 -8.15 -2.03 0.20
N GLY A 74 -7.23 -2.36 1.10
CA GLY A 74 -6.48 -1.38 1.90
C GLY A 74 -5.51 -2.05 2.89
N ASP A 75 -4.69 -1.31 3.62
CA ASP A 75 -4.57 0.16 3.64
C ASP A 75 -3.15 0.62 3.30
N ASP A 76 -3.01 1.87 2.84
CA ASP A 76 -1.75 2.51 2.41
C ASP A 76 -1.12 1.87 1.17
N ILE A 77 -1.28 2.47 0.00
CA ILE A 77 -0.87 1.86 -1.29
C ILE A 77 0.66 1.66 -1.37
N LYS A 78 1.11 0.53 -1.93
CA LYS A 78 2.52 0.32 -2.31
C LYS A 78 2.84 1.05 -3.60
N SER A 79 4.10 1.43 -3.74
CA SER A 79 4.68 1.83 -5.03
C SER A 79 5.24 0.60 -5.75
N GLN A 80 5.37 0.64 -7.08
CA GLN A 80 5.98 -0.44 -7.88
C GLN A 80 7.39 -0.74 -7.39
N VAL A 81 8.24 0.30 -7.35
CA VAL A 81 9.60 0.22 -6.79
C VAL A 81 9.84 1.42 -5.88
N GLY A 82 9.58 1.22 -4.60
CA GLY A 82 9.85 2.21 -3.55
C GLY A 82 11.10 1.90 -2.73
N ALA A 83 11.54 2.86 -1.93
CA ALA A 83 12.69 2.70 -1.05
C ALA A 83 12.54 1.51 -0.08
N THR A 84 11.34 1.33 0.51
CA THR A 84 11.08 0.24 1.46
C THR A 84 11.21 -1.15 0.84
N ILE A 85 10.74 -1.36 -0.40
CA ILE A 85 10.87 -2.68 -1.04
C ILE A 85 12.32 -2.96 -1.44
N VAL A 86 13.05 -1.96 -1.95
CA VAL A 86 14.49 -2.09 -2.27
C VAL A 86 15.28 -2.43 -1.02
N HIS A 87 15.07 -1.69 0.07
CA HIS A 87 15.74 -1.94 1.34
C HIS A 87 15.43 -3.33 1.89
N ARG A 88 14.16 -3.75 1.89
CA ARG A 88 13.77 -5.09 2.33
C ARG A 88 14.40 -6.19 1.49
N VAL A 89 14.46 -6.05 0.16
CA VAL A 89 15.13 -7.03 -0.73
C VAL A 89 16.63 -7.14 -0.41
N LEU A 90 17.32 -6.01 -0.20
CA LEU A 90 18.72 -6.01 0.20
C LEU A 90 18.92 -6.66 1.58
N ALA A 91 18.06 -6.35 2.54
CA ALA A 91 18.12 -6.94 3.88
C ALA A 91 17.85 -8.46 3.85
N THR A 92 16.88 -8.92 3.05
CA THR A 92 16.64 -10.35 2.80
C THR A 92 17.86 -10.99 2.16
N LEU A 93 18.47 -10.37 1.14
CA LEU A 93 19.66 -10.90 0.50
C LEU A 93 20.82 -11.06 1.49
N PHE A 94 21.06 -10.08 2.36
CA PHE A 94 22.09 -10.18 3.40
C PHE A 94 21.80 -11.39 4.31
N ASN A 95 20.57 -11.48 4.81
CA ASN A 95 20.15 -12.58 5.68
C ASN A 95 20.27 -13.96 5.01
N ASP A 96 19.78 -14.11 3.79
CA ASP A 96 19.79 -15.37 3.02
C ASP A 96 21.22 -15.84 2.69
N ARG A 97 22.19 -14.92 2.69
CA ARG A 97 23.62 -15.19 2.47
C ARG A 97 24.43 -15.28 3.76
N GLY A 98 23.77 -15.27 4.93
CA GLY A 98 24.42 -15.37 6.23
C GLY A 98 25.19 -14.12 6.65
N VAL A 99 24.89 -12.96 6.05
CA VAL A 99 25.49 -11.67 6.40
C VAL A 99 24.64 -11.02 7.48
N LYS A 100 25.22 -10.82 8.67
CA LYS A 100 24.55 -10.12 9.77
C LYS A 100 24.58 -8.63 9.51
N ILE A 101 23.42 -7.98 9.46
CA ILE A 101 23.27 -6.53 9.38
C ILE A 101 23.44 -5.97 10.79
N ASN A 102 24.35 -5.01 10.93
CA ASN A 102 24.63 -4.34 12.18
C ASN A 102 24.00 -2.95 12.23
N ARG A 103 24.02 -2.20 11.12
CA ARG A 103 23.46 -0.85 11.02
C ARG A 103 22.77 -0.64 9.70
N THR A 104 21.74 0.20 9.70
CA THR A 104 21.08 0.59 8.47
C THR A 104 20.39 1.94 8.57
N PHE A 105 20.40 2.70 7.47
CA PHE A 105 19.51 3.83 7.31
C PHE A 105 18.79 3.83 5.96
N GLN A 106 17.64 4.51 5.94
CA GLN A 106 16.90 4.88 4.76
C GLN A 106 16.38 6.31 4.92
N LEU A 107 17.07 7.24 4.27
CA LEU A 107 16.73 8.65 4.22
C LEU A 107 15.88 8.93 2.98
N ASN A 108 14.73 9.59 3.12
CA ASN A 108 13.85 9.89 1.99
C ASN A 108 13.63 11.41 1.90
N VAL A 109 13.90 12.01 0.75
CA VAL A 109 13.61 13.43 0.46
C VAL A 109 12.67 13.55 -0.74
N GLY A 110 11.78 14.54 -0.72
CA GLY A 110 10.80 14.77 -1.79
C GLY A 110 10.28 16.20 -1.79
N GLY A 111 9.58 16.60 -2.86
CA GLY A 111 9.15 17.99 -3.06
C GLY A 111 7.65 18.19 -3.22
N ASN A 112 6.83 17.14 -3.04
CA ASN A 112 5.38 17.23 -3.17
C ASN A 112 4.70 17.56 -1.83
N THR A 113 3.40 17.82 -1.89
CA THR A 113 2.60 18.17 -0.71
C THR A 113 2.46 16.99 0.28
N ASP A 114 2.58 15.75 -0.18
CA ASP A 114 2.65 14.58 0.71
C ASP A 114 3.90 14.65 1.61
N PHE A 115 5.07 14.95 1.04
CA PHE A 115 6.30 15.16 1.81
C PHE A 115 6.20 16.35 2.76
N LEU A 116 5.59 17.45 2.32
CA LEU A 116 5.37 18.61 3.17
C LEU A 116 4.48 18.27 4.39
N ASN A 117 3.38 17.56 4.16
CA ASN A 117 2.49 17.07 5.23
C ASN A 117 3.20 16.08 6.17
N MET A 118 4.23 15.39 5.69
CA MET A 118 5.00 14.43 6.48
C MET A 118 6.09 15.07 7.37
N LEU A 119 6.40 16.36 7.22
CA LEU A 119 7.32 17.08 8.11
C LEU A 119 6.68 17.47 9.46
N GLU A 120 5.34 17.42 9.56
CA GLU A 120 4.65 17.61 10.84
C GLU A 120 5.02 16.48 11.82
N ARG A 121 5.77 16.84 12.88
CA ARG A 121 6.44 15.90 13.78
C ARG A 121 5.53 14.87 14.45
N GLU A 122 4.28 15.23 14.75
CA GLU A 122 3.31 14.32 15.39
C GLU A 122 2.91 13.13 14.50
N ARG A 123 3.04 13.25 13.18
CA ARG A 123 2.67 12.19 12.21
C ARG A 123 3.83 11.25 11.84
N LEU A 124 5.04 11.53 12.36
CA LEU A 124 6.25 10.77 12.04
C LEU A 124 6.33 9.44 12.79
N GLU A 125 5.82 9.36 14.02
CA GLU A 125 6.03 8.18 14.89
C GLU A 125 5.42 6.91 14.30
N SER A 126 4.14 6.96 13.92
CA SER A 126 3.45 5.79 13.35
C SER A 126 4.09 5.32 12.03
N LYS A 127 4.58 6.25 11.21
CA LYS A 127 5.26 5.92 9.94
C LYS A 127 6.69 5.42 10.14
N ARG A 128 7.41 5.92 11.15
CA ARG A 128 8.73 5.39 11.54
C ARG A 128 8.58 3.94 11.98
N ILE A 129 7.61 3.66 12.86
CA ILE A 129 7.31 2.30 13.33
C ILE A 129 6.94 1.37 12.16
N SER A 130 6.04 1.81 11.26
CA SER A 130 5.59 0.95 10.15
C SER A 130 6.69 0.68 9.13
N LYS A 131 7.54 1.68 8.81
CA LYS A 131 8.66 1.49 7.87
C LYS A 131 9.81 0.70 8.47
N THR A 132 10.14 0.94 9.75
CA THR A 132 11.14 0.16 10.46
C THR A 132 10.74 -1.31 10.53
N SER A 133 9.50 -1.60 10.96
CA SER A 133 9.01 -2.98 11.04
C SER A 133 8.95 -3.69 9.68
N ALA A 134 8.69 -2.96 8.59
CA ALA A 134 8.72 -3.54 7.24
C ALA A 134 10.10 -4.08 6.82
N VAL A 135 11.20 -3.56 7.40
CA VAL A 135 12.57 -4.02 7.12
C VAL A 135 13.08 -4.97 8.21
N THR A 136 12.77 -4.72 9.48
CA THR A 136 13.30 -5.52 10.59
C THR A 136 12.55 -6.84 10.80
N SER A 137 11.25 -6.92 10.44
CA SER A 137 10.44 -8.13 10.66
C SER A 137 10.88 -9.36 9.85
N ILE A 138 11.68 -9.17 8.80
CA ILE A 138 12.23 -10.26 7.99
C ILE A 138 13.53 -10.82 8.56
N LEU A 139 14.18 -10.13 9.51
CA LEU A 139 15.43 -10.57 10.11
C LEU A 139 15.13 -11.53 11.27
N PRO A 140 15.87 -12.65 11.42
CA PRO A 140 15.69 -13.59 12.52
C PRO A 140 16.25 -13.09 13.85
N TYR A 141 16.78 -11.86 13.89
CA TYR A 141 17.37 -11.21 15.06
C TYR A 141 16.94 -9.74 15.12
N LYS A 142 17.14 -9.12 16.29
CA LYS A 142 16.93 -7.70 16.49
C LYS A 142 18.24 -6.93 16.27
N ILE A 143 18.13 -5.77 15.64
CA ILE A 143 19.18 -4.74 15.58
C ILE A 143 18.80 -3.70 16.65
N ASP A 144 19.81 -3.06 17.25
CA ASP A 144 19.56 -1.96 18.19
C ASP A 144 18.74 -0.84 17.52
N GLU A 145 17.85 -0.19 18.27
CA GLU A 145 17.01 0.87 17.72
C GLU A 145 17.84 2.09 17.30
N ASP A 146 18.95 2.35 17.98
CA ASP A 146 19.87 3.45 17.65
C ASP A 146 20.70 3.16 16.39
N ASP A 147 20.81 1.90 15.99
CA ASP A 147 21.48 1.43 14.78
C ASP A 147 20.56 1.40 13.54
N ILE A 148 19.28 1.79 13.69
CA ILE A 148 18.29 1.83 12.61
C ILE A 148 17.67 3.22 12.46
N HIS A 149 17.83 3.81 11.27
CA HIS A 149 17.22 5.09 10.95
C HIS A 149 16.40 5.06 9.66
N ILE A 150 15.07 4.95 9.75
CA ILE A 150 14.17 4.85 8.59
C ILE A 150 13.02 5.85 8.69
N GLY A 151 12.95 6.81 7.77
CA GLY A 151 11.91 7.84 7.82
C GLY A 151 11.98 8.84 6.67
N PRO A 152 10.96 9.72 6.53
CA PRO A 152 11.15 10.95 5.76
C PRO A 152 12.23 11.80 6.42
N SER A 153 13.07 12.43 5.60
CA SER A 153 14.24 13.17 6.05
C SER A 153 14.05 14.66 5.84
N ASP A 154 13.61 15.08 4.66
CA ASP A 154 13.47 16.52 4.35
C ASP A 154 12.53 16.80 3.17
N TYR A 155 12.13 18.06 3.05
CA TYR A 155 11.39 18.61 1.92
C TYR A 155 12.32 19.44 1.03
N VAL A 156 12.39 19.08 -0.25
CA VAL A 156 13.22 19.78 -1.24
C VAL A 156 12.33 20.23 -2.39
N ALA A 157 11.91 21.50 -2.37
CA ALA A 157 10.88 22.05 -3.25
C ALA A 157 11.10 21.76 -4.74
N TRP A 158 12.34 21.86 -5.23
CA TRP A 158 12.64 21.67 -6.66
C TRP A 158 12.55 20.22 -7.12
N LEU A 159 12.47 19.25 -6.20
CA LEU A 159 12.19 17.85 -6.56
C LEU A 159 10.78 17.69 -7.13
N LYS A 160 9.83 18.57 -6.78
CA LYS A 160 8.41 18.44 -7.17
C LYS A 160 7.92 17.04 -6.77
N ASP A 161 7.35 16.27 -7.70
CA ASP A 161 6.89 14.90 -7.43
C ASP A 161 8.01 13.84 -7.43
N ARG A 162 9.27 14.24 -7.66
CA ARG A 162 10.40 13.31 -7.47
C ARG A 162 10.65 13.04 -6.00
N LYS A 163 11.10 11.82 -5.76
CA LYS A 163 11.50 11.32 -4.46
C LYS A 163 12.83 10.62 -4.59
N TRP A 164 13.75 11.00 -3.72
CA TRP A 164 15.04 10.35 -3.60
C TRP A 164 15.10 9.59 -2.30
N ALA A 165 15.67 8.39 -2.35
CA ALA A 165 15.99 7.62 -1.17
C ALA A 165 17.47 7.25 -1.16
N TYR A 166 18.11 7.48 -0.02
CA TYR A 166 19.48 7.06 0.26
C TYR A 166 19.40 5.92 1.26
N ILE A 167 19.85 4.74 0.86
CA ILE A 167 19.80 3.52 1.65
C ILE A 167 21.23 3.08 1.92
N ARG A 168 21.52 2.74 3.17
CA ARG A 168 22.81 2.17 3.56
C ARG A 168 22.58 0.96 4.45
N LEU A 169 23.25 -0.14 4.14
CA LEU A 169 23.32 -1.33 4.99
C LEU A 169 24.77 -1.62 5.32
N GLU A 170 25.07 -1.80 6.59
CA GLU A 170 26.37 -2.24 7.08
C GLU A 170 26.22 -3.59 7.76
N GLY A 171 27.01 -4.57 7.32
CA GLY A 171 26.98 -5.91 7.87
C GLY A 171 28.37 -6.52 8.01
N GLN A 172 28.38 -7.75 8.51
CA GLN A 172 29.58 -8.57 8.70
C GLN A 172 29.43 -9.89 7.96
N THR A 173 30.48 -10.23 7.21
CA THR A 173 30.62 -11.51 6.51
C THR A 173 31.51 -12.47 7.30
N PHE A 174 31.95 -13.56 6.67
CA PHE A 174 32.88 -14.51 7.24
C PHE A 174 34.14 -13.82 7.81
N GLY A 175 34.54 -14.21 9.03
CA GLY A 175 35.70 -13.65 9.73
C GLY A 175 35.49 -12.21 10.23
N ASP A 176 34.23 -11.81 10.48
CA ASP A 176 33.83 -10.47 10.93
C ASP A 176 34.25 -9.34 9.97
N VAL A 177 34.54 -9.68 8.71
CA VAL A 177 34.94 -8.73 7.69
C VAL A 177 33.74 -7.85 7.29
N PRO A 178 33.87 -6.51 7.34
CA PRO A 178 32.78 -5.61 7.04
C PRO A 178 32.36 -5.69 5.56
N LEU A 179 31.05 -5.68 5.33
CA LEU A 179 30.42 -5.55 4.02
C LEU A 179 29.40 -4.42 4.08
N ASN A 180 29.53 -3.46 3.18
CA ASN A 180 28.66 -2.28 3.13
C ASN A 180 28.00 -2.17 1.76
N VAL A 181 26.75 -1.76 1.74
CA VAL A 181 26.02 -1.36 0.53
C VAL A 181 25.46 0.02 0.75
N GLU A 182 25.68 0.91 -0.22
CA GLU A 182 25.06 2.23 -0.28
C GLU A 182 24.40 2.43 -1.64
N LEU A 183 23.16 2.89 -1.63
CA LEU A 183 22.32 3.00 -2.81
C LEU A 183 21.53 4.31 -2.80
N LYS A 184 21.50 4.98 -3.95
CA LYS A 184 20.56 6.06 -4.23
C LYS A 184 19.46 5.55 -5.17
N LEU A 185 18.21 5.71 -4.77
CA LEU A 185 17.03 5.45 -5.59
C LEU A 185 16.36 6.78 -5.95
N GLU A 186 16.10 7.00 -7.24
CA GLU A 186 15.32 8.15 -7.72
C GLU A 186 14.05 7.66 -8.41
N VAL A 187 12.91 8.19 -8.00
CA VAL A 187 11.60 7.87 -8.58
C VAL A 187 10.71 9.11 -8.68
N TRP A 188 9.69 9.03 -9.51
CA TRP A 188 8.53 9.92 -9.44
C TRP A 188 7.47 9.28 -8.55
N ASP A 189 7.11 9.89 -7.42
CA ASP A 189 6.33 9.22 -6.37
C ASP A 189 4.90 8.89 -6.81
N SER A 190 4.21 9.84 -7.46
CA SER A 190 2.81 9.65 -7.85
C SER A 190 2.63 8.57 -8.93
N PRO A 191 3.35 8.60 -10.08
CA PRO A 191 3.27 7.55 -11.10
C PRO A 191 3.66 6.15 -10.58
N ASN A 192 4.56 6.09 -9.60
CA ASN A 192 5.03 4.84 -9.01
C ASN A 192 3.94 4.09 -8.23
N SER A 193 2.83 4.74 -7.86
CA SER A 193 1.65 4.06 -7.28
C SER A 193 0.51 3.84 -8.28
N ALA A 194 0.45 4.62 -9.37
CA ALA A 194 -0.67 4.63 -10.31
C ALA A 194 -0.90 3.25 -10.94
N GLY A 195 0.16 2.55 -11.35
CA GLY A 195 0.06 1.19 -11.89
C GLY A 195 -0.52 0.20 -10.89
N VAL A 196 -0.15 0.31 -9.61
CA VAL A 196 -0.66 -0.56 -8.54
C VAL A 196 -2.15 -0.28 -8.28
N VAL A 197 -2.55 0.98 -8.31
CA VAL A 197 -3.97 1.36 -8.10
C VAL A 197 -4.87 0.90 -9.22
N ILE A 198 -4.40 0.88 -10.48
CA ILE A 198 -5.16 0.31 -11.59
C ILE A 198 -5.52 -1.15 -11.29
N ASP A 199 -4.56 -1.94 -10.81
CA ASP A 199 -4.82 -3.34 -10.46
C ASP A 199 -5.71 -3.48 -9.22
N CYS A 200 -5.57 -2.60 -8.22
CA CYS A 200 -6.51 -2.54 -7.10
C CYS A 200 -7.95 -2.30 -7.57
N VAL A 201 -8.18 -1.32 -8.44
CA VAL A 201 -9.52 -0.99 -8.95
C VAL A 201 -10.11 -2.18 -9.71
N ARG A 202 -9.30 -2.84 -10.55
CA ARG A 202 -9.73 -4.05 -11.29
C ARG A 202 -10.07 -5.21 -10.35
N CYS A 203 -9.24 -5.48 -9.34
CA CYS A 203 -9.53 -6.50 -8.33
C CYS A 203 -10.77 -6.16 -7.50
N ALA A 204 -10.96 -4.90 -7.12
CA ALA A 204 -12.15 -4.45 -6.39
C ALA A 204 -13.42 -4.61 -7.23
N LYS A 205 -13.35 -4.30 -8.53
CA LYS A 205 -14.46 -4.51 -9.47
C LYS A 205 -14.79 -5.99 -9.64
N LEU A 206 -13.78 -6.85 -9.82
CA LEU A 206 -13.98 -8.31 -9.86
C LEU A 206 -14.62 -8.83 -8.57
N ALA A 207 -14.18 -8.33 -7.41
CA ALA A 207 -14.78 -8.67 -6.12
C ALA A 207 -16.27 -8.33 -6.09
N LYS A 208 -16.60 -7.09 -6.50
CA LYS A 208 -17.98 -6.58 -6.53
C LYS A 208 -18.86 -7.42 -7.46
N ASP A 209 -18.38 -7.71 -8.66
CA ASP A 209 -19.11 -8.47 -9.68
C ASP A 209 -19.38 -9.93 -9.26
N LYS A 210 -18.52 -10.49 -8.41
CA LYS A 210 -18.67 -11.85 -7.89
C LYS A 210 -19.32 -11.90 -6.51
N GLY A 211 -19.85 -10.77 -6.02
CA GLY A 211 -20.51 -10.69 -4.71
C GLY A 211 -19.59 -11.00 -3.54
N LEU A 212 -18.28 -10.80 -3.70
CA LEU A 212 -17.32 -10.90 -2.60
C LEU A 212 -17.44 -9.68 -1.69
N LYS A 213 -17.25 -9.89 -0.40
CA LYS A 213 -17.51 -8.91 0.64
C LYS A 213 -16.38 -8.85 1.67
N GLY A 214 -16.27 -7.73 2.37
CA GLY A 214 -15.21 -7.50 3.35
C GLY A 214 -13.86 -7.23 2.70
N ALA A 215 -12.78 -7.38 3.47
CA ALA A 215 -11.44 -7.09 2.98
C ALA A 215 -10.92 -8.18 2.04
N MET A 216 -10.50 -7.79 0.84
CA MET A 216 -9.90 -8.71 -0.12
C MET A 216 -8.45 -8.99 0.30
N ILE A 217 -8.24 -10.08 1.04
CA ILE A 217 -6.95 -10.42 1.65
C ILE A 217 -5.82 -10.49 0.62
N ALA A 218 -5.98 -11.30 -0.43
CA ALA A 218 -4.92 -11.49 -1.43
C ALA A 218 -4.52 -10.16 -2.14
N PRO A 219 -5.44 -9.39 -2.75
CA PRO A 219 -5.13 -8.06 -3.27
C PRO A 219 -4.52 -7.10 -2.23
N SER A 220 -5.08 -7.04 -1.02
CA SER A 220 -4.60 -6.13 0.02
C SER A 220 -3.17 -6.47 0.43
N SER A 221 -2.85 -7.74 0.69
CA SER A 221 -1.51 -8.18 1.09
C SER A 221 -0.45 -7.90 0.03
N TYR A 222 -0.81 -7.98 -1.25
CA TYR A 222 0.13 -7.70 -2.32
C TYR A 222 0.28 -6.21 -2.60
N PHE A 223 -0.81 -5.44 -2.67
CA PHE A 223 -0.81 -4.05 -3.13
C PHE A 223 -0.67 -3.00 -2.02
N MET A 224 -0.91 -3.35 -0.76
CA MET A 224 -1.00 -2.40 0.35
C MET A 224 0.10 -2.63 1.38
N LYS A 225 0.60 -1.57 2.01
CA LYS A 225 1.66 -1.61 3.04
C LYS A 225 1.12 -2.13 4.38
N SER A 226 -0.14 -1.82 4.68
CA SER A 226 -0.82 -2.18 5.93
C SER A 226 -2.05 -3.05 5.67
N PRO A 227 -1.89 -4.25 5.08
CA PRO A 227 -3.00 -5.17 4.84
C PRO A 227 -3.58 -5.73 6.14
N PRO A 228 -4.79 -6.34 6.08
CA PRO A 228 -5.37 -7.09 7.21
C PRO A 228 -4.48 -8.27 7.65
N LYS A 229 -3.79 -8.90 6.69
CA LYS A 229 -2.85 -10.00 6.91
C LYS A 229 -1.55 -9.72 6.17
N GLN A 230 -0.43 -9.68 6.90
CA GLN A 230 0.89 -9.56 6.28
C GLN A 230 1.29 -10.90 5.65
N ILE A 231 1.67 -10.88 4.38
CA ILE A 231 2.09 -12.05 3.60
C ILE A 231 3.34 -11.64 2.82
N ILE A 232 4.32 -12.54 2.71
CA ILE A 232 5.53 -12.30 1.92
C ILE A 232 5.14 -12.00 0.47
N ASP A 233 5.73 -10.95 -0.12
CA ASP A 233 5.31 -10.42 -1.43
C ASP A 233 5.27 -11.47 -2.55
N SER A 234 6.18 -12.46 -2.58
CA SER A 234 6.18 -13.53 -3.57
C SER A 234 4.96 -14.45 -3.44
N ILE A 235 4.56 -14.78 -2.22
CA ILE A 235 3.35 -15.56 -1.93
C ILE A 235 2.11 -14.71 -2.21
N ALA A 236 2.08 -13.46 -1.74
CA ALA A 236 0.97 -12.55 -1.98
C ALA A 236 0.70 -12.32 -3.48
N ARG A 237 1.76 -12.23 -4.30
CA ARG A 237 1.65 -12.18 -5.76
C ARG A 237 0.95 -13.42 -6.30
N GLN A 238 1.37 -14.62 -5.87
CA GLN A 238 0.77 -15.87 -6.32
C GLN A 238 -0.71 -15.96 -5.89
N GLU A 239 -1.05 -15.49 -4.70
CA GLU A 239 -2.43 -15.42 -4.23
C GLU A 239 -3.28 -14.46 -5.07
N VAL A 240 -2.74 -13.32 -5.51
CA VAL A 240 -3.42 -12.40 -6.44
C VAL A 240 -3.62 -13.04 -7.81
N GLU A 241 -2.62 -13.74 -8.35
CA GLU A 241 -2.77 -14.49 -9.61
C GLU A 241 -3.88 -15.56 -9.51
N ASN A 242 -3.94 -16.27 -8.39
CA ASN A 242 -4.99 -17.26 -8.13
C ASN A 242 -6.36 -16.59 -7.96
N TYR A 243 -6.42 -15.44 -7.31
CA TYR A 243 -7.62 -14.61 -7.17
C TYR A 243 -8.15 -14.19 -8.55
N ILE A 244 -7.28 -13.67 -9.43
CA ILE A 244 -7.65 -13.25 -10.79
C ILE A 244 -8.09 -14.46 -11.62
N LYS A 245 -7.39 -15.60 -11.55
CA LYS A 245 -7.81 -16.84 -12.26
C LYS A 245 -9.17 -17.36 -11.79
N LYS A 246 -9.49 -17.21 -10.50
CA LYS A 246 -10.74 -17.69 -9.91
C LYS A 246 -11.93 -16.80 -10.26
N TYR A 247 -11.75 -15.48 -10.19
CA TYR A 247 -12.83 -14.50 -10.28
C TYR A 247 -12.88 -13.72 -11.59
N GLY A 248 -11.80 -13.73 -12.37
CA GLY A 248 -11.75 -13.16 -13.71
C GLY A 248 -12.77 -13.79 -14.64
N HIS A 249 -13.13 -13.06 -15.69
CA HIS A 249 -13.98 -13.60 -16.75
C HIS A 249 -13.25 -14.79 -17.39
N LYS A 250 -13.81 -16.00 -17.20
CA LYS A 250 -13.48 -17.10 -18.08
C LYS A 250 -14.08 -16.73 -19.43
N ASP A 251 -13.25 -16.57 -20.45
CA ASP A 251 -13.70 -16.24 -21.80
C ASP A 251 -14.96 -17.04 -22.15
N GLU A 252 -16.09 -16.34 -22.27
CA GLU A 252 -17.34 -16.90 -22.79
C GLU A 252 -17.15 -17.42 -24.24
N LYS A 253 -16.00 -17.12 -24.87
CA LYS A 253 -15.58 -17.69 -26.16
C LYS A 253 -15.61 -19.21 -26.23
N LYS A 254 -15.37 -19.95 -25.12
CA LYS A 254 -15.48 -21.42 -25.16
C LYS A 254 -16.90 -21.97 -25.13
N ALA A 255 -17.90 -21.14 -24.82
CA ALA A 255 -19.31 -21.52 -24.85
C ALA A 255 -19.98 -21.22 -26.19
N GLU A 256 -19.48 -20.23 -26.94
CA GLU A 256 -19.95 -19.92 -28.31
C GLU A 256 -19.34 -20.88 -29.34
N GLU A 257 -18.04 -21.20 -29.26
CA GLU A 257 -17.40 -22.20 -30.16
C GLU A 257 -17.98 -23.63 -30.00
N LYS A 258 -18.66 -23.92 -28.89
CA LYS A 258 -19.37 -25.20 -28.67
C LYS A 258 -20.84 -25.18 -29.11
N LYS A 259 -21.40 -24.03 -29.46
CA LYS A 259 -22.76 -23.90 -30.01
C LYS A 259 -22.77 -23.80 -31.53
N GLU A 260 -21.63 -23.55 -32.16
CA GLU A 260 -21.45 -23.48 -33.61
C GLU A 260 -20.68 -24.69 -34.21
N GLY A 261 -20.35 -25.70 -33.39
CA GLY A 261 -19.65 -26.92 -33.80
C GLY A 261 -20.52 -28.18 -33.75
#